data_AF-A0A959X501-F1
#
_entry.id   AF-A0A959X501-F1
#
_cell.length_a   1.000
_cell.length_b   1.000
_cell.length_c   1.000
_cell.angle_alpha   90.00
_cell.angle_beta   90.00
_cell.angle_gamma   90.00
#
_symmetry.space_group_name_H-M   'P 1'
#
loop_
_entity.id
_entity.type
_entity.pdbx_description
1 polymer ?
#
loop_
_entity_poly.entity_id
_entity_poly.type
_entity_poly.pdbx_seq_one_letter_code
_entity_poly.pdbx_strand_id
1 'polypeptide(L)'
;MSITTEPARDARLDLRLPRETRELIVEAAALSGASLTDYVLNVVVPTARRDVIESRTISLSKKAWDDFIDILDREDSPGLAALREHTPEWGASRVATANRAPLGNG
;
A
#
# COMPACT_ATOMS: atom_id res chain seq x y z
N MET A 1 -22.24 -7.46 -14.50
CA MET A 1 -20.91 -7.17 -15.09
C MET A 1 -20.51 -5.79 -14.63
N SER A 2 -19.75 -5.69 -13.53
CA SER A 2 -19.32 -4.40 -13.00
C SER A 2 -18.11 -3.93 -13.80
N ILE A 3 -18.30 -2.88 -14.58
CA ILE A 3 -17.17 -2.16 -15.19
C ILE A 3 -16.49 -1.36 -14.08
N THR A 4 -15.32 -1.79 -13.65
CA THR A 4 -14.46 -0.95 -12.82
C THR A 4 -13.96 0.17 -13.73
N THR A 5 -14.54 1.36 -13.61
CA THR A 5 -14.05 2.55 -14.32
C THR A 5 -12.63 2.83 -13.85
N GLU A 6 -11.64 2.60 -14.72
CA GLU A 6 -10.27 3.05 -14.46
C GLU A 6 -10.28 4.57 -14.25
N PRO A 7 -9.59 5.09 -13.22
CA PRO A 7 -9.50 6.52 -12.98
C PRO A 7 -8.90 7.23 -14.21
N ALA A 8 -9.38 8.45 -14.49
CA ALA A 8 -8.88 9.24 -15.61
C ALA A 8 -7.38 9.50 -15.48
N ARG A 9 -6.63 9.35 -16.58
CA ARG A 9 -5.19 9.67 -16.64
C ARG A 9 -4.98 11.17 -16.82
N ASP A 10 -5.26 11.95 -15.79
CA ASP A 10 -5.25 13.42 -15.79
C ASP A 10 -3.93 14.04 -15.29
N ALA A 11 -3.08 13.26 -14.62
CA ALA A 11 -1.77 13.69 -14.12
C ALA A 11 -0.63 13.39 -15.12
N ARG A 12 0.37 14.26 -15.16
CA ARG A 12 1.59 14.11 -15.98
C ARG A 12 2.82 13.86 -15.11
N LEU A 13 3.72 13.01 -15.59
CA LEU A 13 5.02 12.74 -14.98
C LEU A 13 6.13 13.12 -15.96
N ASP A 14 6.76 14.28 -15.71
CA ASP A 14 7.85 14.79 -16.55
C ASP A 14 9.21 14.36 -15.97
N LEU A 15 9.99 13.60 -16.75
CA LEU A 15 11.29 13.07 -16.36
C LEU A 15 12.40 13.66 -17.25
N ARG A 16 13.45 14.18 -16.62
CA ARG A 16 14.71 14.53 -17.30
C ARG A 16 15.70 13.39 -17.11
N LEU A 17 16.18 12.83 -18.20
CA LEU A 17 17.09 11.69 -18.20
C LEU A 17 18.14 11.82 -19.30
N PRO A 18 19.33 11.22 -19.13
CA PRO A 18 20.31 11.07 -20.21
C PRO A 18 19.72 10.35 -21.42
N ARG A 19 20.27 10.64 -22.61
CA ARG A 19 19.84 10.03 -23.87
C ARG A 19 19.95 8.50 -23.81
N GLU A 20 21.07 8.00 -23.32
CA GLU A 20 21.36 6.57 -23.20
C GLU A 20 20.35 5.84 -22.30
N THR A 21 19.98 6.44 -21.16
CA THR A 21 18.94 5.89 -20.29
C THR A 21 17.60 5.81 -21.03
N ARG A 22 17.24 6.83 -21.82
CA ARG A 22 15.99 6.79 -22.59
C ARG A 22 16.00 5.68 -23.63
N GLU A 23 17.12 5.50 -24.33
CA GLU A 23 17.28 4.47 -25.36
C GLU A 23 17.14 3.06 -24.77
N LEU A 24 17.79 2.81 -23.63
CA LEU A 24 17.65 1.55 -22.90
C LEU A 24 16.19 1.26 -22.53
N ILE A 25 15.47 2.24 -22.00
CA ILE A 25 14.07 2.04 -21.60
C ILE A 25 13.18 1.80 -22.83
N VAL A 26 13.45 2.50 -23.95
CA VAL A 26 12.71 2.27 -25.21
C VAL A 26 12.93 0.87 -25.74
N GLU A 27 14.17 0.37 -25.72
CA GLU A 27 14.47 -1.01 -26.12
C GLU A 27 13.76 -2.02 -25.21
N ALA A 28 13.82 -1.83 -23.89
CA ALA A 28 13.16 -2.73 -22.94
C ALA A 28 11.63 -2.74 -23.10
N ALA A 29 11.03 -1.58 -23.40
CA ALA A 29 9.60 -1.48 -23.70
C ALA A 29 9.25 -2.24 -24.98
N ALA A 30 10.06 -2.11 -26.03
CA ALA A 30 9.87 -2.84 -27.29
C ALA A 30 9.98 -4.36 -27.10
N LEU A 31 10.97 -4.83 -26.33
CA LEU A 31 11.12 -6.25 -25.98
C LEU A 31 9.94 -6.78 -25.15
N SER A 32 9.32 -5.92 -24.35
CA SER A 32 8.15 -6.26 -23.54
C SER A 32 6.81 -6.17 -24.30
N GLY A 33 6.83 -5.73 -25.57
CA GLY A 33 5.62 -5.51 -26.37
C GLY A 33 4.71 -4.40 -25.83
N ALA A 34 5.26 -3.48 -25.03
CA ALA A 34 4.52 -2.41 -24.37
C ALA A 34 4.93 -1.03 -24.91
N SER A 35 4.04 -0.05 -24.79
CA SER A 35 4.41 1.35 -25.02
C SER A 35 5.46 1.79 -23.99
N LEU A 36 6.27 2.80 -24.31
CA LEU A 36 7.25 3.36 -23.37
C LEU A 36 6.57 3.76 -22.04
N THR A 37 5.41 4.42 -22.13
CA THR A 37 4.65 4.85 -20.96
C THR A 37 4.15 3.66 -20.14
N ASP A 38 3.56 2.65 -20.78
CA ASP A 38 3.03 1.50 -20.05
C ASP A 38 4.15 0.65 -19.44
N TYR A 39 5.28 0.50 -20.14
CA TYR A 39 6.46 -0.17 -19.60
C TYR A 39 6.96 0.52 -18.32
N VAL A 40 7.13 1.85 -18.36
CA VAL A 40 7.58 2.62 -17.19
C VAL A 40 6.58 2.49 -16.05
N LEU A 41 5.27 2.63 -16.32
CA LEU A 41 4.24 2.50 -15.28
C LEU A 41 4.24 1.10 -14.66
N ASN A 42 4.37 0.05 -15.47
CA ASN A 42 4.40 -1.34 -15.01
C ASN A 42 5.60 -1.67 -14.12
N VAL A 43 6.73 -0.98 -14.30
CA VAL A 43 7.92 -1.16 -13.45
C VAL A 43 7.87 -0.28 -12.20
N VAL A 44 7.50 0.99 -12.36
CA VAL A 44 7.59 1.99 -11.29
C VAL A 44 6.45 1.86 -10.28
N VAL A 45 5.21 1.63 -10.72
CA VAL A 45 4.04 1.60 -9.82
C VAL A 45 4.13 0.49 -8.76
N PRO A 46 4.48 -0.77 -9.10
CA PRO A 46 4.63 -1.82 -8.10
C PRO A 46 5.75 -1.51 -7.10
N THR A 47 6.88 -0.98 -7.59
CA THR A 47 8.03 -0.60 -6.77
C THR A 47 7.66 0.51 -5.79
N ALA A 48 7.07 1.60 -6.28
CA ALA A 48 6.61 2.71 -5.45
C ALA A 48 5.58 2.25 -4.40
N ARG A 49 4.67 1.35 -4.77
CA ARG A 49 3.71 0.76 -3.82
C ARG A 49 4.42 -0.02 -2.72
N ARG A 50 5.41 -0.84 -3.08
CA ARG A 50 6.22 -1.60 -2.11
C ARG A 50 6.94 -0.65 -1.15
N ASP A 51 7.62 0.37 -1.68
CA ASP A 51 8.40 1.32 -0.88
C ASP A 51 7.51 2.14 0.08
N VAL A 52 6.30 2.53 -0.35
CA VAL A 52 5.31 3.20 0.51
C VAL A 52 4.81 2.28 1.63
N ILE A 53 4.61 0.99 1.36
CA ILE A 53 4.19 0.03 2.38
C ILE A 53 5.33 -0.25 3.36
N GLU A 54 6.54 -0.51 2.85
CA GLU A 54 7.74 -0.78 3.65
C GLU A 54 8.05 0.39 4.59
N SER A 55 8.00 1.63 4.09
CA SER A 55 8.22 2.82 4.93
C SER A 55 7.18 3.02 6.03
N ARG A 56 5.97 2.46 5.88
CA ARG A 56 4.87 2.58 6.86
C ARG A 56 4.74 1.35 7.77
N THR A 57 5.49 0.28 7.51
CA THR A 57 5.37 -0.97 8.25
C THR A 57 6.55 -1.12 9.20
N ILE A 58 6.27 -1.10 10.50
CA ILE A 58 7.24 -1.51 11.51
C ILE A 58 7.14 -3.03 11.63
N SER A 59 8.06 -3.75 11.00
CA SER A 59 8.17 -5.20 11.17
C SER A 59 8.83 -5.50 12.51
N LEU A 60 8.04 -5.95 13.47
CA LEU A 60 8.54 -6.49 14.73
C LEU A 60 8.83 -7.99 14.55
N SER A 61 9.95 -8.47 15.11
CA SER A 61 10.16 -9.91 15.27
C SER A 61 9.07 -10.49 16.19
N LYS A 62 8.79 -11.79 16.11
CA LYS A 62 7.78 -12.42 16.98
C LYS A 62 8.01 -12.09 18.46
N LYS A 63 9.26 -12.16 18.93
CA LYS A 63 9.63 -11.80 20.29
C LYS A 63 9.37 -10.32 20.59
N ALA A 64 9.74 -9.41 19.69
CA ALA A 64 9.52 -7.98 19.89
C ALA A 64 8.02 -7.62 19.85
N TRP A 65 7.22 -8.39 19.11
CA TRP A 65 5.76 -8.30 19.12
C TRP A 65 5.18 -8.77 20.46
N ASP A 66 5.60 -9.93 20.96
CA ASP A 66 5.16 -10.46 22.26
C ASP A 66 5.54 -9.49 23.40
N ASP A 67 6.78 -9.00 23.40
CA ASP A 67 7.24 -7.98 24.36
C ASP A 67 6.45 -6.67 24.24
N PHE A 68 6.03 -6.28 23.02
CA PHE A 68 5.21 -5.09 22.78
C PHE A 68 3.79 -5.24 23.34
N ILE A 69 3.13 -6.38 23.11
CA ILE A 69 1.82 -6.68 23.68
C ILE A 69 1.89 -6.71 25.22
N ASP A 70 2.91 -7.36 25.78
CA ASP A 70 3.13 -7.40 27.22
C ASP A 70 3.34 -6.01 27.84
N ILE A 71 3.88 -5.04 27.09
CA ILE A 71 3.97 -3.65 27.52
C ILE A 71 2.60 -2.98 27.42
N LEU A 72 1.88 -3.20 26.32
CA LEU A 72 0.54 -2.64 26.09
C LEU A 72 -0.51 -3.15 27.08
N ASP A 73 -0.29 -4.27 27.77
CA ASP A 73 -1.22 -4.80 28.79
C ASP A 73 -0.89 -4.35 30.22
N ARG A 74 0.19 -3.59 30.43
CA ARG A 74 0.53 -3.03 31.75
C ARG A 74 -0.36 -1.83 32.07
N GLU A 75 -0.84 -1.76 33.32
CA GLU A 75 -1.74 -0.71 33.80
C GLU A 75 -1.02 0.63 34.07
N ASP A 76 0.30 0.60 34.28
CA ASP A 76 0.98 1.63 35.09
C ASP A 76 1.48 2.86 34.30
N SER A 77 0.96 3.06 33.08
CA SER A 77 1.45 4.10 32.17
C SER A 77 0.31 5.03 31.74
N PRO A 78 0.35 6.32 32.13
CA PRO A 78 -0.62 7.33 31.67
C PRO A 78 -0.69 7.45 30.14
N GLY A 79 0.43 7.23 29.44
CA GLY A 79 0.48 7.23 27.98
C GLY A 79 -0.22 6.03 27.35
N LEU A 80 -0.19 4.85 27.99
CA LEU A 80 -0.90 3.66 27.51
C LEU A 80 -2.40 3.75 27.75
N ALA A 81 -2.83 4.37 28.85
CA ALA A 81 -4.25 4.66 29.09
C ALA A 81 -4.82 5.53 27.97
N ALA A 82 -4.14 6.64 27.64
CA ALA A 82 -4.55 7.51 26.54
C ALA A 82 -4.54 6.82 25.17
N LEU A 83 -3.57 5.92 24.92
CA LEU A 83 -3.52 5.14 23.67
C LEU A 83 -4.71 4.17 23.54
N ARG A 84 -5.15 3.53 24.63
CA ARG A 84 -6.31 2.62 24.63
C ARG A 84 -7.62 3.33 24.34
N GLU A 85 -7.76 4.57 24.80
CA GLU A 85 -8.94 5.41 24.57
C GLU A 85 -8.95 6.04 23.17
N HIS A 86 -7.80 6.09 22.49
CA HIS A 86 -7.67 6.69 21.18
C HIS A 86 -8.30 5.82 20.09
N THR A 87 -9.30 6.35 19.38
CA THR A 87 -9.90 5.67 18.22
C THR A 87 -9.04 5.91 16.98
N PRO A 88 -8.44 4.87 16.36
CA PRO A 88 -7.65 5.06 15.15
C PRO A 88 -8.54 5.38 13.94
N GLU A 89 -8.07 6.28 13.07
CA GLU A 89 -8.73 6.67 11.81
C GLU A 89 -9.02 5.48 10.87
N TRP A 90 -8.17 4.45 10.89
CA TRP A 90 -8.33 3.24 10.09
C TRP A 90 -9.31 2.22 10.71
N GLY A 91 -9.68 2.37 11.99
CA GLY A 91 -10.67 1.53 12.67
C GLY A 91 -12.10 1.74 12.14
N ALA A 92 -12.41 2.95 11.68
CA ALA A 92 -13.69 3.30 11.07
C ALA A 92 -13.95 2.55 9.74
N SER A 93 -12.89 2.15 9.03
CA SER A 93 -13.00 1.45 7.74
C SER A 93 -13.30 -0.06 7.89
N ARG A 94 -12.95 -0.67 9.03
CA ARG A 94 -13.12 -2.11 9.27
C ARG A 94 -14.56 -2.51 9.61
N VAL A 95 -15.36 -1.60 10.18
CA VAL A 95 -16.79 -1.84 10.45
C VAL A 95 -17.65 -1.80 9.19
N ALA A 96 -17.21 -1.11 8.13
CA ALA A 96 -17.96 -1.02 6.87
C ALA A 96 -17.91 -2.30 6.02
N THR A 97 -16.93 -3.19 6.24
CA THR A 97 -16.77 -4.44 5.48
C THR A 97 -17.23 -5.70 6.22
N ALA A 98 -17.51 -5.62 7.53
CA ALA A 98 -17.98 -6.76 8.33
C ALA A 98 -19.48 -7.06 8.18
N ASN A 99 -20.26 -6.22 7.47
CA ASN A 99 -21.71 -6.36 7.34
C ASN A 99 -22.21 -6.68 5.92
N ARG A 100 -21.50 -7.57 5.20
CA ARG A 100 -21.99 -8.19 3.96
C ARG A 100 -22.20 -9.71 4.18
N ALA A 101 -23.37 -10.02 4.73
CA ALA A 101 -24.17 -11.26 4.69
C ALA A 101 -23.47 -12.65 4.71
N PRO A 102 -23.90 -13.61 5.57
CA PRO A 102 -23.74 -15.02 5.25
C PRO A 102 -24.66 -15.37 4.07
N LEU A 103 -24.08 -15.99 3.05
CA LEU A 103 -24.81 -16.62 1.95
C LEU A 103 -25.75 -17.68 2.53
N GLY A 104 -27.05 -17.47 2.34
CA GLY A 104 -28.04 -18.52 2.52
C GLY A 104 -27.74 -19.68 1.59
N ASN A 105 -27.75 -20.89 2.13
CA ASN A 105 -27.74 -22.13 1.37
C ASN A 105 -28.97 -22.92 1.80
N GLY A 106 -29.91 -23.09 0.87
CA GLY A 106 -31.12 -23.89 0.97
C GLY A 106 -31.52 -24.32 -0.43
#